data_AF-A0A6I7YI98-F1
#
_entry.id   AF-A0A6I7YI98-F1
#
_cell.length_a   1.000
_cell.length_b   1.000
_cell.length_c   1.000
_cell.angle_alpha   90.00
_cell.angle_beta   90.00
_cell.angle_gamma   90.00
#
_symmetry.space_group_name_H-M   'P 1'
#
loop_
_entity.id
_entity.type
_entity.pdbx_description
1 polymer ?
#
loop_
_entity_poly.entity_id
_entity_poly.type
_entity_poly.pdbx_seq_one_letter_code
_entity_poly.pdbx_strand_id
1 'polypeptide(L)'
;MGRLAEPAATNQACAAICIEDAVDADFLFYVLRNSYEQLRSLGRGGNQDNLNLSLVRDFRIPWPAVEIRQRFVAQMNEATRILTLLEKRNDALALLGKSLEQRYFSAS
;
A
#
# COMPACT_ATOMS: atom_id res chain seq x y z
N MET A 1 5.78 -2.97 1.49
CA MET A 1 5.81 -1.49 1.45
C MET A 1 4.58 -0.98 2.17
N GLY A 2 4.72 0.00 3.06
CA GLY A 2 3.61 0.60 3.80
C GLY A 2 3.84 2.10 3.98
N ARG A 3 2.76 2.87 4.11
CA ARG A 3 2.81 4.30 4.43
C ARG A 3 2.57 4.47 5.92
N LEU A 4 3.43 5.22 6.60
CA LEU A 4 3.27 5.52 8.03
C LEU A 4 2.34 6.74 8.17
N ALA A 5 1.30 6.59 8.99
CA ALA A 5 0.41 7.70 9.34
C ALA A 5 0.93 8.51 10.54
N GLU A 6 1.76 7.88 11.37
CA GLU A 6 2.33 8.43 12.60
C GLU A 6 3.85 8.25 12.60
N PRO A 7 4.60 9.05 13.37
CA PRO A 7 6.04 8.86 13.55
C PRO A 7 6.33 7.45 14.06
N ALA A 8 7.24 6.74 13.39
CA ALA A 8 7.66 5.40 13.79
C ALA A 8 9.19 5.32 13.82
N ALA A 9 9.71 4.53 14.74
CA ALA A 9 11.14 4.19 14.78
C ALA A 9 11.45 3.12 13.72
N THR A 10 12.56 3.29 12.99
CA THR A 10 13.05 2.32 12.02
C THR A 10 14.12 1.43 12.65
N ASN A 11 14.08 0.12 12.38
CA ASN A 11 15.20 -0.78 12.67
C ASN A 11 16.09 -0.96 11.42
N GLN A 12 17.17 -1.73 11.55
CA GLN A 12 18.14 -1.96 10.47
C GLN A 12 17.60 -2.74 9.26
N ALA A 13 16.41 -3.35 9.39
CA ALA A 13 15.72 -4.04 8.31
C ALA A 13 14.73 -3.14 7.56
N CYS A 14 14.53 -1.90 8.01
CA CYS A 14 13.57 -0.96 7.45
C CYS A 14 14.30 0.24 6.81
N ALA A 15 14.03 0.48 5.53
CA ALA A 15 14.38 1.73 4.86
C ALA A 15 13.19 2.68 4.91
N ALA A 16 13.41 3.92 5.36
CA ALA A 16 12.42 4.99 5.29
C ALA A 16 12.78 5.96 4.16
N ILE A 17 11.76 6.37 3.40
CA ILE A 17 11.87 7.43 2.39
C ILE A 17 10.95 8.56 2.85
N CYS A 18 11.55 9.72 3.11
CA CYS A 18 10.83 10.90 3.60
C CYS A 18 10.67 11.90 2.46
N ILE A 19 9.42 12.25 2.14
CA ILE A 19 9.06 13.27 1.15
C ILE A 19 8.13 14.26 1.83
N GLU A 20 8.41 15.55 1.67
CA GLU A 20 7.62 16.63 2.29
C GLU A 20 6.31 16.88 1.56
N ASP A 21 6.33 16.84 0.22
CA ASP A 21 5.13 17.05 -0.59
C ASP A 21 4.23 15.81 -0.59
N ALA A 22 2.96 15.99 -0.24
CA ALA A 22 2.01 14.90 -0.10
C ALA A 22 1.69 14.20 -1.43
N VAL A 23 1.65 14.93 -2.54
CA VAL A 23 1.39 14.35 -3.86
C VAL A 23 2.56 13.49 -4.29
N ASP A 24 3.78 13.97 -4.07
CA ASP A 24 4.99 13.23 -4.40
C ASP A 24 5.16 11.99 -3.52
N ALA A 25 4.82 12.09 -2.22
CA ALA A 25 4.80 10.97 -1.30
C ALA A 25 3.79 9.89 -1.73
N ASP A 26 2.56 10.29 -2.09
CA ASP A 26 1.51 9.38 -2.55
C ASP A 26 1.86 8.74 -3.88
N PHE A 27 2.35 9.54 -4.82
CA PHE A 27 2.78 9.06 -6.14
C PHE A 27 3.90 8.03 -5.97
N LEU A 28 4.93 8.34 -5.18
CA LEU A 28 6.03 7.42 -4.91
C LEU A 28 5.51 6.13 -4.25
N PHE A 29 4.61 6.23 -3.28
CA PHE A 29 4.01 5.07 -2.63
C PHE A 29 3.34 4.14 -3.65
N TYR A 30 2.53 4.68 -4.56
CA TYR A 30 1.88 3.88 -5.60
C TYR A 30 2.88 3.24 -6.57
N VAL A 31 3.90 3.98 -6.99
CA VAL A 31 4.95 3.47 -7.90
C VAL A 31 5.76 2.35 -7.25
N LEU A 32 6.20 2.53 -6.00
CA LEU A 32 6.95 1.52 -5.26
C LEU A 32 6.10 0.30 -4.92
N ARG A 33 4.81 0.49 -4.63
CA ARG A 33 3.86 -0.61 -4.44
C ARG A 33 3.72 -1.44 -5.71
N ASN A 34 3.60 -0.79 -6.86
CA ASN A 34 3.50 -1.48 -8.16
C ASN A 34 4.82 -2.17 -8.55
N SER A 35 5.94 -1.62 -8.10
CA SER A 35 7.29 -2.15 -8.37
C SER A 35 7.75 -3.19 -7.35
N TYR A 36 6.88 -3.60 -6.43
CA TYR A 36 7.27 -4.44 -5.29
C TYR A 36 7.90 -5.77 -5.71
N GLU A 37 7.31 -6.48 -6.67
CA GLU A 37 7.86 -7.75 -7.15
C GLU A 37 9.22 -7.57 -7.85
N GLN A 38 9.38 -6.48 -8.60
CA GLN A 38 10.66 -6.15 -9.23
C GLN A 38 11.73 -5.86 -8.16
N LEU A 39 11.41 -5.01 -7.18
CA LEU A 39 12.30 -4.73 -6.05
C LEU A 39 12.65 -6.00 -5.28
N ARG A 40 11.66 -6.88 -5.06
CA ARG A 40 11.86 -8.17 -4.40
C ARG A 40 12.77 -9.09 -5.21
N SER A 41 12.67 -9.10 -6.53
CA SER A 41 13.52 -9.92 -7.40
C SER A 41 15.00 -9.48 -7.36
N LEU A 42 15.27 -8.19 -7.22
CA LEU A 42 16.62 -7.63 -7.08
C LEU A 42 17.30 -8.03 -5.76
N GLY A 43 16.51 -8.35 -4.73
CA GLY A 43 17.03 -8.79 -3.42
C GLY A 43 17.48 -10.26 -3.35
N ARG A 44 17.24 -11.08 -4.39
CA ARG A 44 17.47 -12.55 -4.36
C ARG A 44 18.89 -12.98 -4.79
N GLY A 45 19.88 -12.11 -4.62
CA GLY A 45 21.25 -12.30 -5.12
C GLY A 45 22.32 -12.33 -4.03
N GLY A 46 22.22 -13.25 -3.07
CA GLY A 46 23.21 -13.44 -2.01
C GLY A 46 22.63 -14.13 -0.78
N ASN A 47 23.47 -14.72 0.08
CA ASN A 47 23.10 -15.56 1.24
C ASN A 47 22.20 -14.88 2.32
N GLN A 48 21.71 -13.65 2.08
CA GLN A 48 20.68 -12.98 2.86
C GLN A 48 19.78 -12.16 1.92
N ASP A 49 18.47 -12.47 1.90
CA ASP A 49 17.41 -11.80 1.12
C ASP A 49 17.11 -10.36 1.61
N ASN A 50 18.13 -9.56 1.91
CA ASN A 50 17.94 -8.19 2.40
C ASN A 50 18.14 -7.20 1.26
N LEU A 51 17.09 -6.45 0.91
CA LEU A 51 17.20 -5.30 0.00
C LEU A 51 18.17 -4.30 0.63
N ASN A 52 19.35 -4.13 0.03
CA ASN A 52 20.29 -3.13 0.49
C ASN A 52 19.81 -1.72 0.08
N LEU A 53 20.18 -0.71 0.88
CA LEU A 53 19.80 0.69 0.64
C LEU A 53 20.30 1.22 -0.72
N SER A 54 21.40 0.69 -1.24
CA SER A 54 21.95 1.09 -2.54
C SER A 54 21.03 0.70 -3.69
N LEU A 55 20.49 -0.53 -3.68
CA LEU A 55 19.54 -1.01 -4.69
C LEU A 55 18.27 -0.16 -4.71
N VAL A 56 17.76 0.22 -3.54
CA VAL A 56 16.59 1.11 -3.44
C VAL A 56 16.92 2.50 -4.01
N ARG A 57 18.12 3.01 -3.75
CA ARG A 57 18.58 4.31 -4.25
C ARG A 57 18.78 4.35 -5.77
N ASP A 58 19.25 3.24 -6.34
CA ASP A 58 19.54 3.13 -7.77
C ASP A 58 18.31 2.74 -8.60
N PHE A 59 17.21 2.36 -7.94
CA PHE A 59 15.97 1.98 -8.59
C PHE A 59 15.34 3.17 -9.33
N ARG A 60 15.31 3.08 -10.66
CA ARG A 60 14.73 4.11 -11.52
C ARG A 60 13.22 4.00 -11.57
N ILE A 61 12.55 5.12 -11.32
CA ILE A 61 11.09 5.24 -11.37
C ILE A 61 10.66 6.30 -12.39
N PRO A 62 9.45 6.17 -12.97
CA PRO A 62 8.87 7.26 -13.74
C PRO A 62 8.66 8.49 -12.84
N TRP A 63 9.04 9.66 -13.32
CA TRP A 63 8.85 10.92 -12.60
C TRP A 63 8.31 12.01 -13.55
N PRO A 64 7.02 11.94 -13.94
CA PRO A 64 6.42 12.87 -14.89
C PRO A 64 6.19 14.25 -14.25
N ALA A 65 5.75 15.25 -15.02
CA ALA A 65 5.42 16.59 -14.52
C ALA A 65 4.38 16.56 -13.38
N VAL A 66 4.40 17.57 -12.51
CA VAL A 66 3.61 17.61 -11.27
C VAL A 66 2.11 17.49 -11.54
N GLU A 67 1.61 18.06 -12.63
CA GLU A 67 0.20 18.01 -13.02
C GLU A 67 -0.25 16.58 -13.32
N ILE A 68 0.64 15.77 -13.90
CA ILE A 68 0.37 14.36 -14.20
C ILE A 68 0.37 13.56 -12.90
N ARG A 69 1.33 13.81 -12.00
CA ARG A 69 1.38 13.14 -10.69
C ARG A 69 0.13 13.45 -9.86
N GLN A 70 -0.30 14.70 -9.83
CA GLN A 70 -1.54 15.13 -9.15
C GLN A 70 -2.77 14.41 -9.67
N ARG A 71 -2.96 14.37 -11.00
CA ARG A 71 -4.09 13.68 -11.63
C ARG A 71 -4.08 12.19 -11.32
N PHE A 72 -2.92 11.56 -11.41
CA PHE A 72 -2.76 10.14 -11.09
C PHE A 72 -3.11 9.85 -9.63
N VAL A 73 -2.55 10.63 -8.68
CA VAL A 73 -2.81 10.47 -7.24
C VAL A 73 -4.30 10.66 -6.94
N ALA A 74 -4.94 11.66 -7.53
CA ALA A 74 -6.38 11.89 -7.36
C ALA A 74 -7.21 10.68 -7.82
N GLN A 75 -6.92 10.14 -9.00
CA GLN A 75 -7.61 8.95 -9.52
C GLN A 75 -7.40 7.72 -8.65
N MET A 76 -6.16 7.47 -8.21
CA MET A 76 -5.83 6.32 -7.37
C MET A 76 -6.46 6.42 -5.98
N ASN A 77 -6.49 7.62 -5.40
CA ASN A 77 -7.13 7.86 -4.11
C ASN A 77 -8.64 7.63 -4.19
N GLU A 78 -9.29 8.06 -5.27
CA GLU A 78 -10.72 7.82 -5.48
C GLU A 78 -11.02 6.32 -5.68
N ALA A 79 -10.24 5.63 -6.52
CA ALA A 79 -10.38 4.19 -6.72
C ALA A 79 -10.20 3.42 -5.39
N THR A 80 -9.18 3.78 -4.61
CA THR A 80 -8.92 3.15 -3.30
C THR A 80 -10.08 3.41 -2.33
N ARG A 81 -10.64 4.63 -2.31
CA ARG A 81 -11.80 4.97 -1.49
C ARG A 81 -13.01 4.09 -1.82
N ILE A 82 -13.29 3.90 -3.11
CA ILE A 82 -14.40 3.04 -3.55
C ILE A 82 -14.17 1.58 -3.14
N LEU A 83 -12.96 1.05 -3.34
CA LEU A 83 -12.62 -0.31 -2.93
C LEU A 83 -12.83 -0.52 -1.42
N THR A 84 -12.35 0.40 -0.58
CA THR A 84 -12.54 0.34 0.87
C THR A 84 -14.03 0.37 1.27
N LEU A 85 -14.87 1.13 0.55
CA LEU A 85 -16.32 1.13 0.82
C LEU A 85 -16.97 -0.20 0.45
N LEU A 86 -16.55 -0.81 -0.66
CA LEU A 86 -17.06 -2.11 -1.09
C LEU A 86 -16.64 -3.22 -0.13
N GLU A 87 -15.41 -3.20 0.37
CA GLU A 87 -14.91 -4.13 1.39
C GLU A 87 -15.75 -4.04 2.67
N LYS A 88 -15.95 -2.82 3.19
CA LYS A 88 -16.80 -2.59 4.38
C LYS A 88 -18.23 -3.09 4.18
N ARG A 89 -18.79 -2.90 2.99
CA ARG A 89 -20.13 -3.40 2.65
C ARG A 89 -20.16 -4.93 2.66
N ASN A 90 -19.15 -5.58 2.09
CA ASN A 90 -19.07 -7.04 2.07
C ASN A 90 -18.94 -7.61 3.49
N ASP A 91 -18.13 -6.98 4.35
CA ASP A 91 -18.00 -7.37 5.76
C ASP A 91 -19.32 -7.25 6.53
N ALA A 92 -20.06 -6.15 6.31
CA ALA A 92 -21.37 -5.95 6.93
C ALA A 92 -22.39 -7.01 6.48
N LEU A 93 -22.39 -7.37 5.19
CA LEU A 93 -23.26 -8.44 4.66
C LEU A 93 -22.91 -9.81 5.26
N ALA A 94 -21.61 -10.11 5.40
CA ALA A 94 -21.15 -11.35 6.03
C ALA A 94 -21.57 -11.44 7.50
N LEU A 95 -21.50 -10.33 8.25
CA LEU A 95 -21.97 -10.26 9.63
C LEU A 95 -23.48 -10.44 9.73
N LEU A 96 -24.24 -9.79 8.84
CA LEU A 96 -25.69 -9.93 8.80
C LEU A 96 -26.10 -11.39 8.55
N GLY A 97 -25.50 -12.06 7.56
CA GLY A 97 -25.73 -13.46 7.27
C GLY A 97 -25.54 -14.36 8.50
N LYS A 98 -24.38 -14.24 9.17
CA LYS A 98 -24.08 -14.96 10.42
C LYS A 98 -25.12 -14.70 11.51
N SER A 99 -25.56 -13.45 11.67
CA SER A 99 -26.55 -13.09 12.69
C SER A 99 -27.93 -13.70 12.43
N LEU A 100 -28.32 -13.83 11.15
CA LEU A 100 -29.59 -14.44 10.76
C LEU A 100 -29.56 -15.96 10.99
N GLU A 101 -28.47 -16.62 10.62
CA GLU A 101 -28.26 -18.05 10.89
C GLU A 101 -28.36 -18.35 12.39
N GLN A 102 -27.65 -17.58 13.22
CA GLN A 102 -27.69 -17.73 14.67
C GLN A 102 -29.11 -17.60 15.22
N ARG A 103 -29.86 -16.58 14.80
CA ARG A 103 -31.25 -16.37 15.24
C ARG A 103 -32.14 -17.54 14.86
N TYR A 104 -32.02 -18.05 13.64
CA TYR A 104 -32.81 -19.17 13.14
C TYR A 104 -32.58 -20.45 13.97
N PHE A 105 -31.32 -20.79 14.24
CA PHE A 105 -30.97 -21.98 15.02
C PHE A 105 -31.14 -21.82 16.53
N SER A 106 -31.19 -20.59 17.05
CA SER A 106 -31.50 -20.34 18.48
C SER A 106 -33.00 -20.32 18.81
N ALA A 107 -33.85 -20.27 17.78
CA ALA A 107 -35.31 -20.24 17.91
C ALA A 107 -35.97 -21.61 17.66
N SER A 108 -35.17 -22.65 17.43
CA SER A 108 -35.57 -24.07 17.33
C SER A 108 -35.12 -24.83 18.58
#